data_AF-A0A9P1MC28-F1
#
_entry.id   AF-A0A9P1MC28-F1
#
_cell.length_a   1.000
_cell.length_b   1.000
_cell.length_c   1.000
_cell.angle_alpha   90.00
_cell.angle_beta   90.00
_cell.angle_gamma   90.00
#
_symmetry.space_group_name_H-M   'P 1'
#
loop_
_entity.id
_entity.type
_entity.pdbx_description
1 polymer ?
#
loop_
_entity_poly.entity_id
_entity_poly.type
_entity_poly.pdbx_seq_one_letter_code
_entity_poly.pdbx_strand_id
1 'polypeptide(L)'
;MQIGLSQSAIFDAVEASLERLGSTDLDVLQIHRFDETVPPAETMHALDCLVRSGKVRYIGASSMWAYQFALLQSTAEKYRYTKFVSMQNQSNLPYREEEREMNRYCNETGWAPFSSGLLVRPLAENVNSLRSKSTKNGAFYEDEDSVATDVIIARVEEVAKEEGGPCATLR
;
A
#
# COMPACT_ATOMS: atom_id res chain seq x y z
N MET A 1 12.55 -19.68 -1.28
CA MET A 1 11.75 -18.52 -1.72
C MET A 1 12.66 -17.31 -1.59
N GLN A 2 13.08 -16.73 -2.70
CA GLN A 2 13.92 -15.54 -2.70
C GLN A 2 13.03 -14.34 -2.32
N ILE A 3 13.46 -13.51 -1.38
CA ILE A 3 12.70 -12.36 -0.86
C ILE A 3 13.33 -11.10 -1.45
N GLY A 4 12.51 -10.19 -1.95
CA GLY A 4 12.96 -8.91 -2.51
C GLY A 4 12.41 -8.65 -3.91
N LEU A 5 12.94 -7.62 -4.56
CA LEU A 5 12.55 -7.18 -5.89
C LEU A 5 13.57 -7.50 -6.98
N SER A 6 14.45 -8.49 -6.75
CA SER A 6 15.31 -9.01 -7.81
C SER A 6 14.45 -9.64 -8.91
N GLN A 7 14.97 -9.68 -10.14
CA GLN A 7 14.19 -10.22 -11.26
C GLN A 7 13.73 -11.66 -11.01
N SER A 8 14.61 -12.51 -10.48
CA SER A 8 14.29 -13.90 -10.14
C SER A 8 13.21 -14.00 -9.07
N ALA A 9 13.31 -13.19 -8.00
CA ALA A 9 12.34 -13.20 -6.92
C ALA A 9 10.94 -12.76 -7.40
N ILE A 10 10.88 -11.73 -8.27
CA ILE A 10 9.63 -11.25 -8.86
C ILE A 10 8.98 -12.36 -9.72
N PHE A 11 9.75 -13.01 -10.59
CA PHE A 11 9.21 -14.06 -11.45
C PHE A 11 8.71 -15.26 -10.65
N ASP A 12 9.53 -15.76 -9.71
CA ASP A 12 9.14 -16.88 -8.83
C ASP A 12 7.88 -16.55 -8.03
N ALA A 13 7.77 -15.33 -7.50
CA ALA A 13 6.62 -14.88 -6.73
C ALA A 13 5.34 -14.78 -7.57
N VAL A 14 5.45 -14.32 -8.82
CA VAL A 14 4.31 -14.22 -9.74
C VAL A 14 3.83 -15.60 -10.18
N GLU A 15 4.73 -16.51 -10.59
CA GLU A 15 4.35 -17.88 -10.95
C GLU A 15 3.63 -18.57 -9.78
N ALA A 16 4.22 -18.49 -8.59
CA ALA A 16 3.62 -19.10 -7.41
C ALA A 16 2.26 -18.46 -7.05
N SER A 17 2.06 -17.17 -7.34
CA SER A 17 0.79 -16.49 -7.10
C SER A 17 -0.28 -16.91 -8.11
N LEU A 18 0.08 -17.00 -9.40
CA LEU A 18 -0.80 -17.49 -10.46
C LEU A 18 -1.26 -18.92 -10.20
N GLU A 19 -0.34 -19.80 -9.79
CA GLU A 19 -0.66 -21.18 -9.42
C GLU A 19 -1.66 -21.23 -8.25
N ARG A 20 -1.41 -20.47 -7.17
CA ARG A 20 -2.32 -20.43 -6.01
C ARG A 20 -3.69 -19.86 -6.33
N LEU A 21 -3.77 -18.90 -7.25
CA LEU A 21 -5.02 -18.29 -7.67
C LEU A 21 -5.76 -19.12 -8.73
N GLY A 22 -5.10 -20.11 -9.34
CA GLY A 22 -5.64 -20.83 -10.50
C GLY A 22 -5.87 -19.92 -11.71
N SER A 23 -5.06 -18.87 -11.86
CA SER A 23 -5.16 -17.87 -12.92
C SER A 23 -3.97 -17.93 -13.87
N THR A 24 -4.16 -17.48 -15.10
CA THR A 24 -3.10 -17.32 -16.10
C THR A 24 -2.46 -15.94 -16.07
N ASP A 25 -3.15 -14.95 -15.52
CA ASP A 25 -2.73 -13.57 -15.45
C ASP A 25 -3.23 -12.85 -14.19
N LEU A 26 -2.62 -11.70 -13.90
CA LEU A 26 -3.01 -10.76 -12.87
C LEU A 26 -3.42 -9.45 -13.52
N ASP A 27 -4.58 -8.90 -13.14
CA ASP A 27 -4.96 -7.55 -13.58
C ASP A 27 -3.95 -6.51 -13.07
N VAL A 28 -3.60 -6.57 -11.78
CA VAL A 28 -2.65 -5.64 -11.17
C VAL A 28 -1.64 -6.40 -10.30
N LEU A 29 -0.35 -6.21 -10.56
CA LEU A 29 0.73 -6.63 -9.67
C LEU A 29 1.23 -5.44 -8.85
N GLN A 30 1.10 -5.51 -7.52
CA GLN A 30 1.59 -4.50 -6.59
C GLN A 30 2.95 -4.91 -6.00
N ILE A 31 4.01 -4.12 -6.22
CA ILE A 31 5.23 -4.28 -5.41
C ILE A 31 4.97 -3.78 -3.99
N HIS A 32 5.35 -4.57 -2.99
CA HIS A 32 4.92 -4.31 -1.62
C HIS A 32 5.76 -3.24 -0.92
N ARG A 33 7.06 -3.11 -1.22
CA ARG A 33 7.98 -2.13 -0.65
C ARG A 33 9.07 -1.77 -1.67
N PHE A 34 9.73 -0.64 -1.48
CA PHE A 34 10.98 -0.36 -2.20
C PHE A 34 12.10 -1.28 -1.70
N ASP A 35 12.91 -1.80 -2.61
CA ASP A 35 14.06 -2.65 -2.29
C ASP A 35 15.36 -1.88 -2.60
N GLU A 36 16.05 -1.45 -1.55
CA GLU A 36 17.31 -0.69 -1.68
C GLU A 36 18.48 -1.56 -2.14
N THR A 37 18.34 -2.88 -2.08
CA THR A 37 19.40 -3.83 -2.43
C THR A 37 19.43 -4.17 -3.91
N VAL A 38 18.38 -3.80 -4.66
CA VAL A 38 18.22 -4.11 -6.09
C VAL A 38 18.19 -2.81 -6.89
N PRO A 39 18.97 -2.69 -7.98
CA PRO A 39 18.92 -1.51 -8.83
C PRO A 39 17.50 -1.27 -9.38
N PRO A 40 16.97 -0.02 -9.35
CA PRO A 40 15.65 0.31 -9.88
C PRO A 40 15.41 -0.19 -11.31
N ALA A 41 16.44 -0.16 -12.15
CA ALA A 41 16.35 -0.61 -13.54
C ALA A 41 16.11 -2.12 -13.66
N GLU A 42 16.65 -2.94 -12.75
CA GLU A 42 16.41 -4.39 -12.73
C GLU A 42 14.96 -4.68 -12.35
N THR A 43 14.50 -4.11 -11.24
CA THR A 43 13.11 -4.21 -10.78
C THR A 43 12.14 -3.79 -11.88
N MET A 44 12.33 -2.61 -12.47
CA MET A 44 11.43 -2.10 -13.51
C MET A 44 11.50 -2.92 -14.80
N HIS A 45 12.67 -3.46 -15.14
CA HIS A 45 12.80 -4.35 -16.29
C HIS A 45 12.02 -5.66 -16.08
N ALA A 46 12.13 -6.27 -14.90
CA ALA A 46 11.40 -7.49 -14.56
C ALA A 46 9.88 -7.27 -14.63
N LEU A 47 9.39 -6.18 -14.04
CA LEU A 47 7.98 -5.79 -14.09
C LEU A 47 7.50 -5.57 -15.53
N ASP A 48 8.29 -4.88 -16.36
CA ASP A 48 7.96 -4.67 -17.77
C ASP A 48 7.90 -5.96 -18.58
N CYS A 49 8.81 -6.91 -18.32
CA CYS A 49 8.79 -8.23 -18.95
C CYS A 49 7.50 -8.98 -18.64
N LEU A 50 7.04 -8.94 -17.39
CA LEU A 50 5.77 -9.56 -17.00
C LEU A 50 4.58 -8.91 -17.71
N VAL A 51 4.57 -7.58 -17.81
CA VAL A 51 3.52 -6.86 -18.53
C VAL A 51 3.50 -7.23 -20.02
N ARG A 52 4.66 -7.19 -20.67
CA ARG A 52 4.78 -7.56 -22.08
C ARG A 52 4.46 -9.02 -22.36
N SER A 53 4.71 -9.91 -21.40
CA SER A 53 4.37 -11.33 -21.52
C SER A 53 2.86 -11.61 -21.38
N GLY A 54 2.08 -10.63 -20.92
CA GLY A 54 0.64 -10.78 -20.67
C GLY A 54 0.29 -11.44 -19.34
N LYS A 55 1.27 -11.90 -18.54
CA LYS A 55 1.03 -12.45 -17.20
C LYS A 55 0.54 -11.40 -16.20
N VAL A 56 0.81 -10.13 -16.48
CA VAL A 56 0.39 -8.99 -15.68
C VAL A 56 -0.17 -7.94 -16.62
N ARG A 57 -1.33 -7.34 -16.33
CA ARG A 57 -1.91 -6.31 -17.20
C ARG A 57 -1.44 -4.92 -16.81
N TYR A 58 -1.37 -4.66 -15.51
CA TYR A 58 -0.86 -3.41 -14.95
C TYR A 58 0.01 -3.66 -13.73
N ILE A 59 0.90 -2.72 -13.43
CA ILE A 59 1.75 -2.76 -12.24
C ILE A 59 1.42 -1.57 -11.35
N GLY A 60 1.54 -1.72 -10.05
CA GLY A 60 1.56 -0.59 -9.13
C GLY A 60 2.50 -0.86 -7.95
N ALA A 61 2.52 0.07 -7.02
CA ALA A 61 3.45 0.08 -5.91
C ALA A 61 2.72 0.25 -4.57
N SER A 62 3.42 -0.03 -3.48
CA SER A 62 2.95 0.18 -2.11
C SER A 62 4.11 0.63 -1.23
N SER A 63 3.78 1.44 -0.21
CA SER A 63 4.65 1.99 0.85
C SER A 63 6.13 2.12 0.51
N MET A 64 6.49 3.31 0.06
CA MET A 64 7.86 3.76 -0.16
C MET A 64 7.88 5.28 -0.07
N TRP A 65 9.05 5.88 0.06
CA TRP A 65 9.14 7.33 0.03
C TRP A 65 8.80 7.89 -1.35
N ALA A 66 8.23 9.11 -1.38
CA ALA A 66 7.84 9.76 -2.64
C ALA A 66 8.98 9.84 -3.65
N TYR A 67 10.21 10.12 -3.20
CA TYR A 67 11.36 10.17 -4.10
C TYR A 67 11.73 8.78 -4.67
N GLN A 68 11.51 7.69 -3.91
CA GLN A 68 11.77 6.33 -4.39
C GLN A 68 10.77 5.95 -5.48
N PHE A 69 9.50 6.32 -5.31
CA PHE A 69 8.49 6.12 -6.34
C PHE A 69 8.78 6.97 -7.59
N ALA A 70 9.13 8.24 -7.41
CA ALA A 70 9.53 9.11 -8.52
C ALA A 70 10.77 8.58 -9.26
N LEU A 71 11.73 8.00 -8.54
CA LEU A 71 12.91 7.34 -9.12
C LEU A 71 12.51 6.15 -9.99
N LEU A 72 11.59 5.30 -9.54
CA LEU A 72 11.12 4.17 -10.34
C LEU A 72 10.32 4.64 -11.58
N GLN A 73 9.44 5.63 -11.43
CA GLN A 73 8.69 6.19 -12.56
C GLN A 73 9.60 6.85 -13.60
N SER A 74 10.63 7.57 -13.15
CA SER A 74 11.68 8.15 -14.01
C SER A 74 12.52 7.08 -14.70
N THR A 75 12.84 6.00 -13.99
CA THR A 75 13.53 4.83 -14.55
C THR A 75 12.70 4.21 -15.66
N ALA A 76 11.40 4.00 -15.44
CA ALA A 76 10.51 3.46 -16.45
C ALA A 76 10.44 4.36 -17.69
N GLU A 77 10.37 5.68 -17.50
CA GLU A 77 10.40 6.63 -18.61
C GLU A 77 11.70 6.56 -19.42
N LYS A 78 12.84 6.58 -18.73
CA LYS A 78 14.17 6.53 -19.34
C LYS A 78 14.37 5.30 -20.22
N TYR A 79 13.95 4.14 -19.75
CA TYR A 79 14.11 2.87 -20.45
C TYR A 79 12.90 2.47 -21.30
N ARG A 80 11.85 3.31 -21.34
CA ARG A 80 10.55 3.02 -22.00
C ARG A 80 9.93 1.71 -21.52
N TYR A 81 10.01 1.48 -20.22
CA TYR A 81 9.29 0.42 -19.53
C TYR A 81 7.89 0.89 -19.13
N THR A 82 7.05 -0.08 -18.79
CA THR A 82 5.73 0.15 -18.22
C THR A 82 5.85 0.97 -16.94
N LYS A 83 5.05 2.04 -16.82
CA LYS A 83 4.93 2.86 -15.61
C LYS A 83 3.90 2.27 -14.65
N PHE A 84 4.06 2.54 -13.36
CA PHE A 84 3.09 2.16 -12.34
C PHE A 84 1.76 2.86 -12.54
N VAL A 85 0.63 2.15 -12.37
CA VAL A 85 -0.73 2.67 -12.49
C VAL A 85 -1.42 2.99 -11.16
N SER A 86 -0.81 2.60 -10.04
CA SER A 86 -1.41 2.75 -8.71
C SER A 86 -0.35 2.81 -7.62
N MET A 87 -0.70 3.48 -6.52
CA MET A 87 0.07 3.52 -5.29
C MET A 87 -0.82 3.17 -4.09
N GLN A 88 -0.55 2.05 -3.42
CA GLN A 88 -1.28 1.59 -2.26
C GLN A 88 -0.60 2.10 -0.98
N ASN A 89 -0.98 3.31 -0.61
CA ASN A 89 -0.50 4.04 0.57
C ASN A 89 -1.30 3.70 1.84
N GLN A 90 -0.66 3.73 3.00
CA GLN A 90 -1.41 3.76 4.25
C GLN A 90 -1.95 5.18 4.44
N SER A 91 -3.27 5.35 4.54
CA SER A 91 -3.88 6.63 4.86
C SER A 91 -5.02 6.37 5.83
N ASN A 92 -5.00 7.01 6.99
CA ASN A 92 -6.09 7.03 7.94
C ASN A 92 -5.92 8.26 8.86
N LEU A 93 -6.94 8.62 9.64
CA LEU A 93 -6.88 9.80 10.53
C LEU A 93 -5.61 9.87 11.40
N PRO A 94 -5.15 8.79 12.06
CA PRO A 94 -3.92 8.85 12.84
C PRO A 94 -2.64 8.73 11.99
N TYR A 95 -2.72 8.29 10.73
CA TYR A 95 -1.58 8.18 9.82
C TYR A 95 -1.84 8.96 8.52
N ARG A 96 -1.38 10.22 8.52
CA ARG A 96 -1.51 11.17 7.40
C ARG A 96 -0.20 11.52 6.72
N GLU A 97 0.87 10.79 7.00
CA GLU A 97 2.22 11.10 6.50
C GLU A 97 2.27 11.14 4.96
N GLU A 98 1.52 10.26 4.31
CA GLU A 98 1.43 10.18 2.85
C GLU A 98 0.86 11.45 2.21
N GLU A 99 0.14 12.29 2.95
CA GLU A 99 -0.36 13.57 2.46
C GLU A 99 0.72 14.62 2.26
N ARG A 100 1.87 14.49 2.93
CA ARG A 100 2.96 15.47 2.81
C ARG A 100 3.53 15.52 1.40
N GLU A 101 3.77 14.34 0.83
CA GLU A 101 4.52 14.22 -0.44
C GLU A 101 3.88 13.21 -1.40
N MET A 102 3.66 11.96 -0.98
CA MET A 102 3.27 10.89 -1.90
C MET A 102 1.89 11.12 -2.54
N ASN A 103 0.87 11.47 -1.76
CA ASN A 103 -0.48 11.71 -2.28
C ASN A 103 -0.49 12.93 -3.20
N ARG A 104 0.30 13.96 -2.89
CA ARG A 104 0.44 15.13 -3.75
C ARG A 104 1.10 14.76 -5.08
N TYR A 105 2.22 14.04 -5.03
CA TYR A 105 2.87 13.49 -6.22
C TYR A 105 1.89 12.64 -7.04
N CYS A 106 1.11 11.78 -6.38
CA CYS A 106 0.12 10.93 -7.01
C CYS A 106 -0.98 11.74 -7.70
N ASN A 107 -1.57 12.72 -7.04
CA ASN A 107 -2.62 13.57 -7.62
C ASN A 107 -2.12 14.40 -8.80
N GLU A 108 -0.90 14.93 -8.73
CA GLU A 108 -0.30 15.71 -9.83
C GLU A 108 0.09 14.82 -11.02
N THR A 109 0.32 13.52 -10.80
CA THR A 109 0.77 12.56 -11.83
C THR A 109 -0.27 11.50 -12.23
N GLY A 110 -1.47 11.50 -11.63
CA GLY A 110 -2.63 10.71 -12.04
C GLY A 110 -2.93 9.41 -11.25
N TRP A 111 -2.52 9.26 -9.99
CA TRP A 111 -2.63 8.03 -9.19
C TRP A 111 -3.55 8.17 -7.96
N ALA A 112 -4.28 7.10 -7.58
CA ALA A 112 -5.22 7.09 -6.45
C ALA A 112 -4.68 6.32 -5.23
N PRO A 113 -4.69 6.90 -4.01
CA PRO A 113 -4.31 6.21 -2.78
C PRO A 113 -5.44 5.32 -2.22
N PHE A 114 -5.11 4.19 -1.59
CA PHE A 114 -6.08 3.27 -0.97
C PHE A 114 -5.79 3.01 0.51
N SER A 115 -6.68 3.45 1.39
CA SER A 115 -6.53 3.44 2.85
C SER A 115 -6.92 2.12 3.54
N SER A 116 -6.21 1.73 4.59
CA SER A 116 -6.56 0.56 5.44
C SER A 116 -7.38 0.97 6.67
N GLY A 117 -8.50 0.28 6.89
CA GLY A 117 -9.57 0.67 7.82
C GLY A 117 -9.33 0.36 9.30
N LEU A 118 -8.57 1.20 9.99
CA LEU A 118 -8.45 1.20 11.46
C LEU A 118 -9.59 1.93 12.18
N LEU A 119 -10.39 2.75 11.47
CA LEU A 119 -11.37 3.68 12.05
C LEU A 119 -12.81 3.17 12.06
N VAL A 120 -13.00 1.87 11.88
CA VAL A 120 -14.32 1.30 11.59
C VAL A 120 -15.12 1.01 12.87
N ARG A 121 -14.53 1.13 14.09
CA ARG A 121 -15.13 0.68 15.35
C ARG A 121 -14.74 1.53 16.59
N PRO A 122 -15.60 1.57 17.64
CA PRO A 122 -15.30 2.21 18.92
C PRO A 122 -14.07 1.63 19.65
N LEU A 123 -13.37 2.45 20.44
CA LEU A 123 -12.12 2.10 21.15
C LEU A 123 -12.29 0.88 22.07
N ALA A 124 -13.43 0.80 22.76
CA ALA A 124 -13.75 -0.29 23.68
C ALA A 124 -13.88 -1.67 22.98
N GLU A 125 -14.21 -1.68 21.69
CA GLU A 125 -14.38 -2.92 20.91
C GLU A 125 -13.10 -3.35 20.18
N ASN A 126 -12.12 -2.45 20.03
CA ASN A 126 -10.85 -2.74 19.36
C ASN A 126 -10.01 -3.78 20.11
N VAL A 127 -10.10 -3.83 21.44
CA VAL A 127 -9.23 -4.67 22.29
C VAL A 127 -9.56 -6.17 22.16
N ASN A 128 -10.77 -6.55 21.75
CA ASN A 128 -11.25 -7.94 21.83
C ASN A 128 -11.48 -8.66 20.49
N SER A 129 -11.27 -7.99 19.36
CA SER A 129 -11.52 -8.58 18.04
C SER A 129 -10.53 -9.72 17.70
N LEU A 130 -10.96 -10.65 16.84
CA LEU A 130 -10.05 -11.68 16.30
C LEU A 130 -8.88 -11.05 15.53
N ARG A 131 -9.08 -9.88 14.93
CA ARG A 131 -8.03 -9.11 14.24
C ARG A 131 -7.00 -8.59 15.23
N SER A 132 -7.40 -7.91 16.30
CA SER A 132 -6.47 -7.38 17.32
C SER A 132 -5.66 -8.48 18.02
N LYS A 133 -6.24 -9.68 18.16
CA LYS A 133 -5.57 -10.86 18.72
C LYS A 133 -4.66 -11.59 17.71
N SER A 134 -4.98 -11.53 16.42
CA SER A 134 -4.22 -12.19 15.35
C SER A 134 -3.09 -11.33 14.79
N THR A 135 -3.24 -10.02 14.84
CA THR A 135 -2.22 -9.11 14.34
C THR A 135 -1.26 -8.77 15.46
N LYS A 136 0.03 -9.07 15.30
CA LYS A 136 1.10 -8.27 15.93
C LYS A 136 1.17 -6.84 15.33
N ASN A 137 0.05 -6.29 14.86
CA ASN A 137 -0.08 -4.96 14.24
C ASN A 137 -0.46 -3.87 15.26
N GLY A 138 -0.50 -4.17 16.56
CA GLY A 138 -0.33 -3.10 17.55
C GLY A 138 0.95 -2.30 17.28
N ALA A 139 1.97 -2.96 16.71
CA ALA A 139 3.27 -2.41 16.34
C ALA A 139 3.28 -1.20 15.38
N PHE A 140 2.16 -0.83 14.74
CA PHE A 140 2.11 0.39 13.91
C PHE A 140 1.83 1.67 14.72
N TYR A 141 1.32 1.54 15.95
CA TYR A 141 0.90 2.66 16.81
C TYR A 141 1.33 2.42 18.28
N GLU A 142 2.32 1.56 18.51
CA GLU A 142 2.70 1.05 19.84
C GLU A 142 3.58 2.01 20.66
N ASP A 143 4.13 3.09 20.08
CA ASP A 143 4.93 4.10 20.78
C ASP A 143 4.46 5.54 20.45
N GLU A 144 4.57 6.45 21.44
CA GLU A 144 4.20 7.90 21.55
C GLU A 144 2.87 8.38 20.93
N ASP A 145 2.48 7.84 19.78
CA ASP A 145 1.25 8.10 19.03
C ASP A 145 0.00 7.43 19.62
N SER A 146 0.11 6.57 20.64
CA SER A 146 -1.07 5.92 21.22
C SER A 146 -2.03 6.93 21.86
N VAL A 147 -1.52 7.96 22.53
CA VAL A 147 -2.33 9.02 23.15
C VAL A 147 -3.02 9.87 22.08
N ALA A 148 -2.30 10.26 21.02
CA ALA A 148 -2.88 11.01 19.91
C ALA A 148 -3.92 10.18 19.15
N THR A 149 -3.64 8.90 18.95
CA THR A 149 -4.56 7.94 18.32
C THR A 149 -5.83 7.76 19.15
N ASP A 150 -5.71 7.63 20.47
CA ASP A 150 -6.85 7.54 21.39
C ASP A 150 -7.71 8.81 21.37
N VAL A 151 -7.09 9.99 21.34
CA VAL A 151 -7.80 11.27 21.20
C VAL A 151 -8.54 11.35 19.86
N ILE A 152 -7.91 10.92 18.78
CA ILE A 152 -8.52 10.89 17.44
C ILE A 152 -9.72 9.93 17.43
N ILE A 153 -9.59 8.72 18.00
CA ILE A 153 -10.68 7.74 18.06
C ILE A 153 -11.84 8.30 18.89
N ALA A 154 -11.57 8.88 20.06
CA ALA A 154 -12.60 9.50 20.90
C ALA A 154 -13.35 10.62 20.16
N ARG A 155 -12.64 11.44 19.38
CA ARG A 155 -13.26 12.51 18.57
C ARG A 155 -14.11 11.95 17.44
N VAL A 156 -13.65 10.89 16.76
CA VAL A 156 -14.41 10.19 15.71
C VAL A 156 -15.71 9.62 16.28
N GLU A 157 -15.68 9.04 17.49
CA GLU A 157 -16.89 8.55 18.15
C GLU A 157 -17.89 9.65 18.49
N GLU A 158 -17.41 10.83 18.91
CA GLU A 158 -18.27 11.98 19.20
C GLU A 158 -18.99 12.47 17.94
N VAL A 159 -18.25 12.70 16.85
CA VAL A 159 -18.81 13.15 15.56
C VAL A 159 -19.77 12.11 14.98
N ALA A 160 -19.47 10.81 15.11
CA ALA A 160 -20.35 9.74 14.64
C ALA A 160 -21.71 9.76 15.35
N LYS A 161 -21.71 10.04 16.66
CA LYS A 161 -22.94 10.17 17.46
C LYS A 161 -23.75 11.41 17.05
N GLU A 162 -23.09 12.52 16.74
CA GLU A 162 -23.73 13.74 16.25
C GLU A 162 -24.39 13.53 14.87
N GLU A 163 -23.75 12.80 13.96
CA GLU A 163 -24.28 12.52 12.62
C GLU A 163 -25.26 11.34 12.55
N GLY A 164 -25.44 10.60 13.66
CA GLY A 164 -26.36 9.47 13.74
C GLY A 164 -25.93 8.24 12.93
N GLY A 165 -24.62 8.11 12.63
CA GLY A 165 -24.05 7.04 11.81
C GLY A 165 -22.92 6.27 12.53
N PRO A 166 -22.51 5.09 12.02
CA PRO A 166 -21.36 4.39 12.57
C PRO A 166 -20.04 5.13 12.27
N CYS A 167 -19.03 5.01 13.14
CA CYS A 167 -17.71 5.65 12.97
C CYS A 167 -17.06 5.34 11.61
N ALA A 168 -17.35 4.15 11.08
CA ALA A 168 -16.92 3.65 9.77
C ALA A 168 -17.34 4.52 8.56
N THR A 169 -18.42 5.28 8.68
CA THR A 169 -19.03 6.01 7.56
C THR A 169 -18.76 7.51 7.57
N LEU A 170 -18.04 8.01 8.59
CA LEU A 170 -17.63 9.41 8.67
C LEU A 170 -16.72 9.75 7.48
N ARG A 171 -17.02 10.86 6.81
CA ARG A 171 -16.31 11.35 5.62
C ARG A 171 -15.49 12.59 5.93
#